data_AF-A0A1Q4UXA6-F1
#
_entry.id   AF-A0A1Q4UXA6-F1
#
_cell.length_a   1.000
_cell.length_b   1.000
_cell.length_c   1.000
_cell.angle_alpha   90.00
_cell.angle_beta   90.00
_cell.angle_gamma   90.00
#
_symmetry.space_group_name_H-M   'P 1'
#
loop_
_entity.id
_entity.type
_entity.pdbx_description
1 polymer ?
#
loop_
_entity_poly.entity_id
_entity_poly.type
_entity_poly.pdbx_seq_one_letter_code
_entity_poly.pdbx_strand_id
1 'polypeptide(L)'
;MQLKSTQPQFFSILILTLLTIVTSAPLPAHSQEQKWVKQTFDLLDSLVNEHRMIPVSNYNALDTEIPGGSVKLIVTRSVKARGLEILPPYTSIICGYDAVRQGTHIPITCDRVLSPEGYDYRISATVYDLNGRRGIPADHQKRNGALQADHAKELQLLIENVEAVGTVGRLRARATDGEK
;
A
#
# COMPACT_ATOMS: atom_id res chain seq x y z
N MET A 1 9.78 -64.72 72.98
CA MET A 1 10.76 -63.98 72.15
C MET A 1 10.00 -63.21 71.09
N GLN A 2 9.93 -61.88 71.24
CA GLN A 2 9.28 -60.99 70.27
C GLN A 2 10.31 -60.54 69.24
N LEU A 3 10.02 -60.77 67.95
CA LEU A 3 10.75 -60.13 66.86
C LEU A 3 10.03 -58.84 66.47
N LYS A 4 10.71 -57.73 66.76
CA LYS A 4 10.33 -56.37 66.39
C LYS A 4 10.59 -56.19 64.89
N SER A 5 9.53 -56.09 64.10
CA SER A 5 9.61 -55.83 62.66
C SER A 5 9.62 -54.34 62.39
N THR A 6 10.72 -53.85 61.84
CA THR A 6 11.01 -52.46 61.51
C THR A 6 10.40 -52.10 60.15
N GLN A 7 9.56 -51.07 60.10
CA GLN A 7 9.14 -50.40 58.85
C GLN A 7 10.29 -49.53 58.30
N PRO A 8 10.39 -49.40 56.97
CA PRO A 8 10.66 -48.08 56.41
C PRO A 8 9.72 -47.70 55.26
N GLN A 9 8.99 -46.62 55.50
CA GLN A 9 8.75 -45.45 54.65
C GLN A 9 8.52 -45.66 53.13
N PHE A 10 7.25 -45.51 52.74
CA PHE A 10 6.82 -45.25 51.38
C PHE A 10 7.39 -43.90 50.88
N PHE A 11 8.25 -43.95 49.87
CA PHE A 11 8.61 -42.77 49.08
C PHE A 11 7.55 -42.54 48.01
N SER A 12 6.63 -41.61 48.25
CA SER A 12 5.75 -41.06 47.22
C SER A 12 6.55 -40.11 46.34
N ILE A 13 6.93 -40.55 45.14
CA ILE A 13 7.54 -39.70 44.12
C ILE A 13 6.40 -38.91 43.46
N LEU A 14 6.28 -37.63 43.81
CA LEU A 14 5.41 -36.67 43.13
C LEU A 14 6.09 -36.26 41.81
N ILE A 15 5.72 -36.91 40.70
CA ILE A 15 6.16 -36.48 39.36
C ILE A 15 5.33 -35.25 38.98
N LEU A 16 5.93 -34.06 39.12
CA LEU A 16 5.35 -32.81 38.66
C LEU A 16 5.58 -32.68 37.15
N THR A 17 4.63 -33.14 36.32
CA THR A 17 4.61 -32.82 34.90
C THR A 17 4.30 -31.34 34.72
N LEU A 18 5.34 -30.54 34.47
CA LEU A 18 5.19 -29.13 34.09
C LEU A 18 4.67 -29.06 32.65
N LEU A 19 3.36 -28.98 32.49
CA LEU A 19 2.71 -28.73 31.21
C LEU A 19 2.98 -27.26 30.84
N THR A 20 4.02 -27.01 30.05
CA THR A 20 4.25 -25.68 29.46
C THR A 20 3.18 -25.46 28.39
N ILE A 21 2.06 -24.87 28.81
CA ILE A 21 1.12 -24.23 27.89
C ILE A 21 1.91 -23.07 27.29
N VAL A 22 2.35 -23.21 26.04
CA VAL A 22 2.80 -22.09 25.23
C VAL A 22 1.54 -21.26 24.97
N THR A 23 1.23 -20.36 25.90
CA THR A 23 0.27 -19.30 25.65
C THR A 23 0.92 -18.41 24.61
N SER A 24 0.47 -18.53 23.35
CA SER A 24 0.75 -17.55 22.33
C SER A 24 0.12 -16.23 22.80
N ALA A 25 0.86 -15.48 23.62
CA ALA A 25 0.47 -14.17 24.06
C ALA A 25 0.19 -13.35 22.78
N PRO A 26 -1.00 -12.73 22.65
CA PRO A 26 -1.28 -11.89 21.50
C PRO A 26 -0.20 -10.81 21.44
N LEU A 27 0.47 -10.73 20.29
CA LEU A 27 1.43 -9.68 20.01
C LEU A 27 0.75 -8.33 20.30
N PRO A 28 1.41 -7.40 21.02
CA PRO A 28 0.83 -6.09 21.27
C PRO A 28 0.46 -5.46 19.93
N ALA A 29 -0.75 -4.92 19.80
CA ALA A 29 -1.38 -4.52 18.53
C ALA A 29 -0.45 -3.72 17.60
N HIS A 30 0.39 -2.86 18.18
CA HIS A 30 1.41 -2.08 17.46
C HIS A 30 2.46 -2.93 16.72
N SER A 31 2.90 -4.05 17.29
CA SER A 31 3.88 -4.94 16.66
C SER A 31 3.29 -5.72 15.48
N GLN A 32 2.00 -6.06 15.56
CA GLN A 32 1.27 -6.68 14.46
C GLN A 32 1.03 -5.68 13.32
N GLU A 33 0.71 -4.44 13.67
CA GLU A 33 0.58 -3.34 12.72
C GLU A 33 1.85 -3.11 11.91
N GLN A 34 2.99 -2.98 12.59
CA GLN A 34 4.29 -2.81 11.94
C GLN A 34 4.65 -3.98 11.01
N LYS A 35 4.28 -5.20 11.40
CA LYS A 35 4.48 -6.38 10.56
C LYS A 35 3.68 -6.29 9.27
N TRP A 36 2.41 -5.90 9.33
CA TRP A 36 1.57 -5.73 8.14
C TRP A 36 2.07 -4.61 7.25
N VAL A 37 2.42 -3.46 7.82
CA VAL A 37 2.99 -2.32 7.09
C VAL A 37 4.24 -2.74 6.31
N LYS A 38 5.17 -3.45 6.97
CA LYS A 38 6.37 -3.96 6.31
C LYS A 38 6.04 -4.97 5.21
N GLN A 39 5.11 -5.88 5.47
CA GLN A 39 4.68 -6.87 4.47
C GLN A 39 4.09 -6.21 3.23
N THR A 40 3.21 -5.22 3.38
CA THR A 40 2.64 -4.48 2.26
C THR A 40 3.71 -3.70 1.50
N PHE A 41 4.67 -3.09 2.20
CA PHE A 41 5.81 -2.43 1.56
C PHE A 41 6.62 -3.42 0.70
N ASP A 42 7.04 -4.56 1.27
CA ASP A 42 7.80 -5.60 0.57
C ASP A 42 7.01 -6.17 -0.64
N LEU A 43 5.68 -6.22 -0.52
CA LEU A 43 4.79 -6.68 -1.58
C LEU A 43 4.60 -5.64 -2.70
N LEU A 44 4.47 -4.35 -2.36
CA LEU A 44 4.48 -3.27 -3.35
C LEU A 44 5.81 -3.21 -4.10
N ASP A 45 6.93 -3.37 -3.40
CA ASP A 45 8.26 -3.45 -4.00
C ASP A 45 8.38 -4.64 -4.98
N SER A 46 7.72 -5.77 -4.68
CA SER A 46 7.66 -6.88 -5.64
C SER A 46 6.91 -6.52 -6.93
N LEU A 47 5.88 -5.67 -6.87
CA LEU A 47 5.19 -5.19 -8.07
C LEU A 47 6.09 -4.31 -8.94
N VAL A 48 6.95 -3.51 -8.31
CA VAL A 48 7.96 -2.69 -8.99
C VAL A 48 8.94 -3.58 -9.75
N ASN A 49 9.53 -4.55 -9.05
CA ASN A 49 10.50 -5.48 -9.65
C ASN A 49 9.92 -6.25 -10.84
N GLU A 50 8.64 -6.64 -10.75
CA GLU A 50 7.93 -7.34 -11.82
C GLU A 50 7.43 -6.43 -12.95
N HIS A 51 7.62 -5.12 -12.85
CA HIS A 51 7.09 -4.11 -13.77
C HIS A 51 5.59 -4.31 -14.02
N ARG A 52 4.84 -4.60 -12.94
CA ARG A 52 3.45 -5.01 -13.08
C ARG A 52 2.54 -3.83 -13.38
N MET A 53 1.76 -3.96 -14.46
CA MET A 53 0.68 -3.03 -14.78
C MET A 53 -0.51 -3.24 -13.84
N ILE A 54 -0.83 -2.20 -13.08
CA ILE A 54 -1.96 -2.14 -12.16
C ILE A 54 -3.15 -1.52 -12.88
N PRO A 55 -4.29 -2.21 -12.94
CA PRO A 55 -5.49 -1.71 -13.59
C PRO A 55 -6.14 -0.62 -12.72
N VAL A 56 -6.29 0.58 -13.27
CA VAL A 56 -6.83 1.74 -12.56
C VAL A 56 -7.85 2.50 -13.40
N SER A 57 -8.60 3.36 -12.75
CA SER A 57 -9.47 4.33 -13.41
C SER A 57 -9.43 5.67 -12.72
N ASN A 58 -9.51 6.77 -13.47
CA ASN A 58 -9.59 8.09 -12.87
C ASN A 58 -10.97 8.35 -12.29
N TYR A 59 -11.02 8.67 -11.00
CA TYR A 59 -12.24 8.92 -10.26
C TYR A 59 -12.88 10.27 -10.64
N ASN A 60 -12.05 11.29 -10.84
CA ASN A 60 -12.47 12.62 -11.24
C ASN A 60 -12.00 12.98 -12.65
N ALA A 61 -12.77 13.87 -13.29
CA ALA A 61 -12.36 14.51 -14.53
C ALA A 61 -11.14 15.42 -14.30
N LEU A 62 -10.38 15.65 -15.37
CA LEU A 62 -9.18 16.47 -15.40
C LEU A 62 -9.39 17.68 -16.29
N ASP A 63 -8.85 18.81 -15.86
CA ASP A 63 -8.84 20.04 -16.63
C ASP A 63 -7.49 20.72 -16.48
N THR A 64 -6.68 20.63 -17.53
CA THR A 64 -5.30 21.13 -17.51
C THR A 64 -5.20 22.65 -17.76
N GLU A 65 -6.33 23.36 -17.76
CA GLU A 65 -6.32 24.82 -17.79
C GLU A 65 -5.67 25.42 -16.54
N ILE A 66 -5.87 24.78 -15.38
CA ILE A 66 -5.32 25.19 -14.09
C ILE A 66 -4.10 24.31 -13.77
N PRO A 67 -2.90 24.88 -13.58
CA PRO A 67 -1.71 24.12 -13.21
C PRO A 67 -1.78 23.58 -11.78
N GLY A 68 -1.05 22.49 -11.51
CA GLY A 68 -0.98 21.88 -10.18
C GLY A 68 -2.26 21.16 -9.77
N GLY A 69 -3.01 20.64 -10.74
CA GLY A 69 -4.22 19.86 -10.49
C GLY A 69 -3.89 18.49 -9.89
N SER A 70 -4.86 17.90 -9.19
CA SER A 70 -4.76 16.53 -8.69
C SER A 70 -5.85 15.66 -9.29
N VAL A 71 -5.49 14.41 -9.57
CA VAL A 71 -6.43 13.36 -9.95
C VAL A 71 -6.30 12.20 -8.97
N LYS A 72 -7.44 11.67 -8.55
CA LYS A 72 -7.52 10.42 -7.82
C LYS A 72 -7.73 9.31 -8.83
N LEU A 73 -6.88 8.29 -8.81
CA LEU A 73 -7.13 7.02 -9.47
C LEU A 73 -7.65 6.01 -8.45
N ILE A 74 -8.41 5.04 -8.92
CA ILE A 74 -8.89 3.91 -8.14
C ILE A 74 -8.45 2.62 -8.79
N VAL A 75 -7.98 1.66 -7.99
CA VAL A 75 -7.71 0.30 -8.46
C VAL A 75 -9.03 -0.36 -8.83
N THR A 76 -9.15 -0.85 -10.07
CA THR A 76 -10.43 -1.39 -10.59
C THR A 76 -10.61 -2.87 -10.30
N ARG A 77 -9.53 -3.61 -10.07
CA ARG A 77 -9.56 -5.04 -9.72
C ARG A 77 -8.41 -5.39 -8.78
N SER A 78 -8.64 -6.43 -7.98
CA SER A 78 -7.67 -7.00 -7.03
C SER A 78 -6.32 -7.23 -7.68
N VAL A 79 -5.27 -6.67 -7.08
CA VAL A 79 -3.87 -6.97 -7.44
C VAL A 79 -3.27 -7.85 -6.36
N LYS A 80 -2.79 -9.01 -6.78
CA LYS A 80 -2.20 -10.00 -5.88
C LYS A 80 -0.74 -10.23 -6.20
N ALA A 81 0.15 -10.29 -5.22
CA ALA A 81 1.48 -10.88 -5.41
C ALA A 81 1.70 -11.96 -4.37
N ARG A 82 2.40 -13.03 -4.78
CA ARG A 82 2.69 -14.21 -3.93
C ARG A 82 1.42 -14.80 -3.28
N GLY A 83 0.28 -14.73 -3.98
CA GLY A 83 -1.02 -15.24 -3.51
C GLY A 83 -1.78 -14.34 -2.55
N LEU A 84 -1.20 -13.21 -2.12
CA LEU A 84 -1.83 -12.25 -1.23
C LEU A 84 -2.37 -11.05 -2.01
N GLU A 85 -3.55 -10.57 -1.65
CA GLU A 85 -4.09 -9.30 -2.15
C GLU A 85 -3.35 -8.13 -1.51
N ILE A 86 -2.78 -7.25 -2.34
CA ILE A 86 -1.97 -6.11 -1.90
C ILE A 86 -2.73 -4.82 -2.13
N LEU A 87 -3.34 -4.72 -3.31
CA LEU A 87 -4.19 -3.60 -3.68
C LEU A 87 -5.59 -4.16 -3.92
N PRO A 88 -6.47 -4.11 -2.91
CA PRO A 88 -7.88 -4.43 -3.12
C PRO A 88 -8.52 -3.42 -4.09
N PRO A 89 -9.64 -3.79 -4.74
CA PRO A 89 -10.43 -2.83 -5.51
C PRO A 89 -10.76 -1.58 -4.69
N TYR A 90 -10.85 -0.44 -5.37
CA TYR A 90 -11.13 0.88 -4.79
C TYR A 90 -10.02 1.48 -3.92
N THR A 91 -8.86 0.82 -3.84
CA THR A 91 -7.64 1.44 -3.30
C THR A 91 -7.36 2.75 -4.05
N SER A 92 -7.13 3.82 -3.30
CA SER A 92 -7.01 5.17 -3.86
C SER A 92 -5.55 5.49 -4.15
N ILE A 93 -5.27 5.98 -5.34
CA ILE A 93 -3.95 6.46 -5.74
C ILE A 93 -4.07 7.95 -6.02
N ILE A 94 -3.21 8.74 -5.40
CA ILE A 94 -3.21 10.19 -5.58
C ILE A 94 -2.13 10.55 -6.59
N CYS A 95 -2.50 11.41 -7.54
CA CYS A 95 -1.62 11.84 -8.59
C CYS A 95 -1.73 13.35 -8.82
N GLY A 96 -0.66 13.92 -9.36
CA GLY A 96 -0.59 15.30 -9.81
C GLY A 96 -0.53 15.39 -11.33
N TYR A 97 -0.92 16.55 -11.84
CA TYR A 97 -0.70 16.96 -13.22
C TYR A 97 -0.44 18.45 -13.33
N ASP A 98 0.37 18.81 -14.31
CA ASP A 98 0.64 20.20 -14.66
C ASP A 98 -0.30 20.68 -15.78
N ALA A 99 -0.23 21.99 -16.05
CA ALA A 99 -0.93 22.54 -17.21
C ALA A 99 -0.33 21.98 -18.51
N VAL A 100 -1.19 21.52 -19.41
CA VAL A 100 -0.83 20.95 -20.71
C VAL A 100 -1.56 21.74 -21.78
N ARG A 101 -0.85 22.15 -22.84
CA ARG A 101 -1.41 23.00 -23.90
C ARG A 101 -1.41 22.34 -25.29
N GLN A 102 -0.83 21.16 -25.41
CA GLN A 102 -0.65 20.45 -26.67
C GLN A 102 -0.59 18.94 -26.44
N GLY A 103 -0.83 18.17 -27.51
CA GLY A 103 -0.83 16.71 -27.48
C GLY A 103 -2.23 16.12 -27.30
N THR A 104 -2.28 14.82 -27.09
CA THR A 104 -3.54 14.05 -26.97
C THR A 104 -3.67 13.34 -25.63
N HIS A 105 -2.66 13.44 -24.77
CA HIS A 105 -2.61 12.79 -23.47
C HIS A 105 -2.15 13.79 -22.41
N ILE A 106 -2.74 13.68 -21.22
CA ILE A 106 -2.38 14.43 -20.03
C ILE A 106 -1.34 13.59 -19.28
N PRO A 107 -0.07 14.02 -19.18
CA PRO A 107 0.92 13.32 -18.36
C PRO A 107 0.50 13.33 -16.89
N ILE A 108 0.54 12.17 -16.25
CA ILE A 108 0.18 12.00 -14.84
C ILE A 108 1.34 11.34 -14.11
N THR A 109 1.67 11.88 -12.95
CA THR A 109 2.62 11.29 -12.00
C THR A 109 1.90 11.03 -10.69
N CYS A 110 1.98 9.79 -10.20
CA CYS A 110 1.32 9.38 -8.97
C CYS A 110 2.35 9.19 -7.86
N ASP A 111 2.07 9.74 -6.69
CA ASP A 111 3.02 9.84 -5.59
C ASP A 111 2.57 9.09 -4.32
N ARG A 112 1.28 8.70 -4.24
CA ARG A 112 0.72 8.08 -3.03
C ARG A 112 -0.28 6.98 -3.33
N VAL A 113 -0.21 5.91 -2.53
CA VAL A 113 -1.25 4.87 -2.42
C VAL A 113 -1.85 4.95 -1.03
N LEU A 114 -3.16 5.12 -0.96
CA LEU A 114 -3.94 5.12 0.27
C LEU A 114 -4.67 3.79 0.38
N SER A 115 -4.21 2.94 1.31
CA SER A 115 -4.84 1.65 1.55
C SER A 115 -6.17 1.81 2.29
N PRO A 116 -7.11 0.86 2.16
CA PRO A 116 -8.38 0.89 2.90
C PRO A 116 -8.19 0.93 4.42
N GLU A 117 -7.08 0.39 4.92
CA GLU A 117 -6.72 0.35 6.34
C GLU A 117 -6.17 1.70 6.84
N GLY A 118 -6.03 2.71 5.98
CA GLY A 118 -5.59 4.06 6.36
C GLY A 118 -4.07 4.26 6.33
N TYR A 119 -3.33 3.39 5.64
CA TYR A 119 -1.91 3.58 5.37
C TYR A 119 -1.66 4.41 4.13
N ASP A 120 -0.60 5.21 4.17
CA ASP A 120 -0.15 6.12 3.13
C ASP A 120 1.24 5.68 2.67
N TYR A 121 1.31 5.04 1.53
CA TYR A 121 2.56 4.59 0.91
C TYR A 121 2.99 5.64 -0.12
N ARG A 122 4.18 6.19 0.07
CA ARG A 122 4.82 7.07 -0.91
C ARG A 122 5.43 6.23 -2.02
N ILE A 123 5.13 6.58 -3.26
CA ILE A 123 5.55 5.87 -4.46
C ILE A 123 6.03 6.85 -5.53
N SER A 124 6.73 6.34 -6.54
CA SER A 124 6.79 6.97 -7.86
C SER A 124 6.08 6.05 -8.84
N ALA A 125 5.13 6.58 -9.60
CA ALA A 125 4.42 5.80 -10.60
C ALA A 125 3.96 6.63 -11.79
N THR A 126 3.92 5.97 -12.94
CA THR A 126 3.49 6.52 -14.22
C THR A 126 2.19 5.85 -14.68
N VAL A 127 1.30 6.64 -15.27
CA VAL A 127 0.03 6.16 -15.84
C VAL A 127 0.17 5.99 -17.35
N TYR A 128 -0.50 4.96 -17.87
CA TYR A 128 -0.60 4.63 -19.28
C TYR A 128 -2.05 4.38 -19.68
N ASP A 129 -2.39 4.68 -20.94
CA ASP A 129 -3.63 4.23 -21.56
C ASP A 129 -3.56 2.71 -21.86
N LEU A 130 -4.68 2.14 -22.33
CA LEU A 130 -4.74 0.71 -22.68
C LEU A 130 -3.86 0.33 -23.89
N ASN A 131 -3.36 1.31 -24.65
CA ASN A 131 -2.45 1.11 -25.78
C ASN A 131 -0.97 1.28 -25.38
N GLY A 132 -0.68 1.48 -24.09
CA GLY A 132 0.68 1.68 -23.59
C GLY A 132 1.24 3.08 -23.82
N ARG A 133 0.42 4.07 -24.19
CA ARG A 133 0.83 5.47 -24.30
C ARG A 133 0.81 6.13 -22.93
N ARG A 134 1.83 6.93 -22.63
CA ARG A 134 1.95 7.61 -21.34
C ARG A 134 0.85 8.67 -21.18
N GLY A 135 0.24 8.68 -19.99
CA GLY A 135 -0.76 9.66 -19.57
C GLY A 135 -2.21 9.23 -19.80
N ILE A 136 -3.14 10.10 -19.41
CA ILE A 136 -4.58 9.90 -19.61
C ILE A 136 -4.99 10.51 -20.95
N PRO A 137 -5.67 9.77 -21.84
CA PRO A 137 -6.10 10.32 -23.13
C PRO A 137 -7.12 11.43 -22.93
N ALA A 138 -6.90 12.57 -23.57
CA ALA A 138 -7.82 13.69 -23.56
C ALA A 138 -9.04 13.40 -24.44
N ASP A 139 -10.22 13.78 -23.97
CA ASP A 139 -11.46 13.75 -24.76
C ASP A 139 -11.57 15.00 -25.63
N HIS A 140 -11.14 16.13 -25.08
CA HIS A 140 -11.29 17.43 -25.70
C HIS A 140 -10.05 18.31 -25.49
N GLN A 141 -9.83 19.20 -26.46
CA GLN A 141 -8.89 20.30 -26.35
C GLN A 141 -9.67 21.62 -26.43
N LYS A 142 -9.52 22.47 -25.42
CA LYS A 142 -10.10 23.81 -25.37
C LYS A 142 -9.44 24.74 -26.38
N ARG A 143 -10.09 25.88 -26.66
CA ARG A 143 -9.56 26.93 -27.54
C ARG A 143 -8.20 27.48 -27.11
N ASN A 144 -7.93 27.51 -25.81
CA ASN A 144 -6.64 27.93 -25.24
C ASN A 144 -5.62 26.79 -25.17
N GLY A 145 -5.87 25.68 -25.88
CA GLY A 145 -4.99 24.50 -25.95
C GLY A 145 -5.07 23.55 -24.75
N ALA A 146 -5.75 23.92 -23.67
CA ALA A 146 -5.87 23.06 -22.48
C ALA A 146 -6.60 21.75 -22.81
N LEU A 147 -6.06 20.64 -22.33
CA LEU A 147 -6.66 19.31 -22.45
C LEU A 147 -7.65 19.05 -21.31
N GLN A 148 -8.75 18.37 -21.65
CA GLN A 148 -9.72 17.85 -20.70
C GLN A 148 -9.87 16.35 -20.90
N ALA A 149 -10.06 15.63 -19.79
CA ALA A 149 -10.38 14.21 -19.80
C ALA A 149 -11.51 13.95 -18.81
N ASP A 150 -12.54 13.25 -19.25
CA ASP A 150 -13.63 12.80 -18.41
C ASP A 150 -13.16 11.75 -17.39
N HIS A 151 -14.00 11.53 -16.38
CA HIS A 151 -13.81 10.50 -15.38
C HIS A 151 -14.03 9.08 -15.96
N ALA A 152 -13.73 8.07 -15.17
CA ALA A 152 -14.00 6.66 -15.45
C ALA A 152 -13.28 6.07 -16.68
N LYS A 153 -12.13 6.64 -17.10
CA LYS A 153 -11.29 6.02 -18.14
C LYS A 153 -10.60 4.79 -17.58
N GLU A 154 -10.51 3.73 -18.38
CA GLU A 154 -9.72 2.55 -18.04
C GLU A 154 -8.24 2.79 -18.38
N LEU A 155 -7.37 2.56 -17.41
CA LEU A 155 -5.96 2.93 -17.47
C LEU A 155 -5.11 1.84 -16.82
N GLN A 156 -3.81 1.97 -17.00
CA GLN A 156 -2.80 1.14 -16.34
C GLN A 156 -1.82 2.02 -15.59
N LEU A 157 -1.50 1.66 -14.36
CA LEU A 157 -0.48 2.29 -13.53
C LEU A 157 0.72 1.36 -13.44
N LEU A 158 1.92 1.90 -13.61
CA LEU A 158 3.17 1.23 -13.31
C LEU A 158 3.82 1.91 -12.12
N ILE A 159 3.99 1.18 -11.01
CA ILE A 159 4.79 1.67 -9.88
C ILE A 159 6.26 1.42 -10.21
N GLU A 160 7.05 2.50 -10.16
CA GLU A 160 8.47 2.53 -10.49
C GLU A 160 9.34 2.46 -9.23
N ASN A 161 8.82 2.94 -8.10
CA ASN A 161 9.51 2.91 -6.82
C ASN A 161 8.51 2.99 -5.65
N VAL A 162 8.89 2.42 -4.50
CA VAL A 162 8.20 2.60 -3.21
C VAL A 162 9.17 3.28 -2.24
N GLU A 163 8.87 4.51 -1.82
CA GLU A 163 9.81 5.33 -1.06
C GLU A 163 9.70 5.12 0.44
N ALA A 164 8.47 5.14 0.96
CA ALA A 164 8.21 5.16 2.39
C ALA A 164 6.76 4.80 2.69
N VAL A 165 6.46 4.57 3.98
CA VAL A 165 5.10 4.35 4.49
C VAL A 165 4.87 5.16 5.76
N GLY A 166 3.65 5.67 5.91
CA GLY A 166 3.16 6.26 7.14
C GLY A 166 1.65 6.13 7.29
N THR A 167 1.09 6.79 8.29
CA THR A 167 -0.36 6.89 8.45
C THR A 167 -0.88 8.19 7.84
N VAL A 168 -2.10 8.13 7.29
CA VAL A 168 -2.74 9.30 6.68
C VAL A 168 -2.76 10.47 7.67
N GLY A 169 -2.16 11.60 7.27
CA GLY A 169 -2.09 12.83 8.07
C GLY A 169 -0.85 12.98 8.97
N ARG A 170 -0.01 11.94 9.15
CA ARG A 170 1.21 12.04 10.00
C ARG A 170 2.53 12.23 9.24
N LEU A 171 2.53 12.16 7.90
CA LEU A 171 3.76 12.24 7.10
C LEU A 171 4.30 13.67 6.85
N ARG A 172 3.61 14.73 7.31
CA ARG A 172 4.10 16.12 7.15
C ARG A 172 5.14 16.57 8.19
N ALA A 173 5.48 15.74 9.18
CA ALA A 173 6.32 16.17 10.31
C ALA A 173 7.80 15.75 10.24
N ARG A 174 8.29 15.20 9.11
CA ARG A 174 9.65 14.63 9.03
C ARG A 174 10.57 15.28 7.99
N ALA A 175 10.34 16.54 7.67
CA ALA A 175 11.19 17.32 6.78
C ALA A 175 11.39 18.75 7.28
N THR A 176 11.90 18.91 8.51
CA THR A 176 12.68 20.08 8.97
C THR A 176 13.18 19.72 10.36
N ASP A 177 14.38 19.14 10.44
CA ASP A 177 15.23 19.16 11.64
C ASP A 177 16.59 18.59 11.19
N GLY A 178 17.36 19.41 10.48
CA GLY A 178 18.66 18.97 9.97
C GLY A 178 19.27 19.82 8.89
N GLU A 179 19.31 21.15 9.06
CA GLU A 179 20.44 21.91 8.54
C GLU A 179 20.94 22.81 9.67
N LYS A 180 22.19 22.54 10.07
CA LYS A 180 22.98 23.31 11.03
C LYS A 180 23.57 24.53 10.34
#